data_AF-A0A2S9FAB7-F1
#
_entry.id   AF-A0A2S9FAB7-F1
#
_cell.length_a   1.000
_cell.length_b   1.000
_cell.length_c   1.000
_cell.angle_alpha   90.00
_cell.angle_beta   90.00
_cell.angle_gamma   90.00
#
_symmetry.space_group_name_H-M   'P 1'
#
loop_
_entity.id
_entity.type
_entity.pdbx_description
1 polymer ?
#
loop_
_entity_poly.entity_id
_entity_poly.type
_entity_poly.pdbx_seq_one_letter_code
_entity_poly.pdbx_strand_id
1 'polypeptide(L)'
;MALLEAGSLGELAAAVASGVVDDACVPADTPVLAPWTRPRKILGIGLNYGAHAGDLGEQPPRTTPASFIKGDHTIVGPGEPIVVPPGIGRVTSEAELGLVIGTLCYRVSVEDAMSYVAGVVPILDQTAETILLENPRYLTRVKNYP
;
A
#
# COMPACT_ATOMS: atom_id res chain seq x y z
N MET A 1 -15.30 -12.67 -0.14
CA MET A 1 -15.23 -12.02 1.19
C MET A 1 -13.77 -12.06 1.60
N ALA A 2 -13.17 -10.94 2.00
CA ALA A 2 -11.74 -10.90 2.32
C ALA A 2 -11.47 -11.73 3.59
N LEU A 3 -10.28 -12.35 3.70
CA LEU A 3 -9.88 -13.17 4.87
C LEU A 3 -10.08 -12.44 6.21
N LEU A 4 -9.88 -11.11 6.20
CA LEU A 4 -10.02 -10.26 7.37
C LEU A 4 -11.48 -10.02 7.77
N GLU A 5 -12.40 -9.95 6.80
CA GLU A 5 -13.84 -9.90 7.09
C GLU A 5 -14.36 -11.24 7.63
N ALA A 6 -13.76 -12.35 7.18
CA ALA A 6 -14.11 -13.70 7.62
C ALA A 6 -13.54 -14.07 9.00
N GLY A 7 -12.55 -13.33 9.51
CA GLY A 7 -11.85 -13.68 10.76
C GLY A 7 -10.93 -14.91 10.64
N SER A 8 -10.67 -15.41 9.43
CA SER A 8 -9.94 -16.67 9.18
C SER A 8 -8.43 -16.51 9.06
N LEU A 9 -7.87 -15.33 9.37
CA LEU A 9 -6.43 -15.09 9.24
C LEU A 9 -5.59 -16.01 10.14
N GLY A 10 -6.06 -16.27 11.37
CA GLY A 10 -5.39 -17.19 12.29
C GLY A 10 -5.38 -18.64 11.80
N GLU A 11 -6.48 -19.08 11.19
CA GLU A 11 -6.59 -20.42 10.59
C GLU A 11 -5.63 -20.56 9.40
N LEU A 12 -5.55 -19.55 8.54
CA LEU A 12 -4.60 -19.52 7.43
C LEU A 12 -3.15 -19.56 7.94
N ALA A 13 -2.82 -18.76 8.95
CA ALA A 13 -1.48 -18.74 9.54
C ALA A 13 -1.10 -20.10 10.14
N ALA A 14 -2.05 -20.74 10.85
CA ALA A 14 -1.84 -22.08 11.40
C ALA A 14 -1.64 -23.14 10.30
N ALA A 15 -2.45 -23.09 9.24
CA ALA A 15 -2.33 -24.00 8.09
C ALA A 15 -0.97 -23.86 7.39
N VAL A 16 -0.51 -22.62 7.16
CA VAL A 16 0.82 -22.35 6.58
C VAL A 16 1.93 -22.88 7.50
N ALA A 17 1.83 -22.65 8.82
CA ALA A 17 2.81 -23.11 9.78
C ALA A 17 2.86 -24.64 9.93
N SER A 18 1.74 -25.34 9.73
CA SER A 18 1.69 -26.81 9.75
C SER A 18 2.27 -27.47 8.50
N GLY A 19 2.65 -26.68 7.50
CA GLY A 19 3.05 -27.16 6.18
C GLY A 19 1.84 -27.27 5.26
N VAL A 20 1.91 -26.63 4.12
CA VAL A 20 0.90 -26.73 3.06
C VAL A 20 1.31 -27.89 2.16
N VAL A 21 0.42 -28.88 2.03
CA VAL A 21 0.59 -29.97 1.06
C VAL A 21 0.45 -29.42 -0.36
N ASP A 22 1.27 -29.89 -1.30
CA ASP A 22 1.34 -29.33 -2.66
C ASP A 22 0.00 -29.35 -3.41
N ASP A 23 -0.87 -30.31 -3.10
CA ASP A 23 -2.21 -30.44 -3.66
C ASP A 23 -3.23 -29.43 -3.08
N ALA A 24 -2.89 -28.73 -2.00
CA ALA A 24 -3.65 -27.59 -1.48
C ALA A 24 -3.21 -26.25 -2.10
N CYS A 25 -2.13 -26.22 -2.88
CA CYS A 25 -1.67 -25.04 -3.60
C CYS A 25 -2.42 -24.88 -4.93
N VAL A 26 -2.72 -23.63 -5.29
CA VAL A 26 -3.19 -23.30 -6.63
C VAL A 26 -2.00 -23.12 -7.59
N PRO A 27 -2.18 -23.32 -8.91
CA PRO A 27 -1.15 -22.99 -9.89
C PRO A 27 -0.61 -21.56 -9.72
N ALA A 28 0.70 -21.36 -9.93
CA ALA A 28 1.35 -20.06 -9.71
C ALA A 28 0.82 -18.94 -10.63
N ASP A 29 0.25 -19.29 -11.77
CA ASP A 29 -0.37 -18.40 -12.74
C ASP A 29 -1.86 -18.13 -12.45
N THR A 30 -2.40 -18.67 -11.36
CA THR A 30 -3.77 -18.40 -10.93
C THR A 30 -3.95 -16.90 -10.73
N PRO A 31 -4.91 -16.26 -11.42
CA PRO A 31 -5.18 -14.84 -11.24
C PRO A 31 -5.50 -14.53 -9.78
N VAL A 32 -4.77 -13.59 -9.21
CA VAL A 32 -4.98 -13.09 -7.85
C VAL A 32 -5.57 -11.69 -7.91
N LEU A 33 -6.45 -11.39 -6.96
CA LEU A 33 -7.01 -10.06 -6.80
C LEU A 33 -6.10 -9.21 -5.92
N ALA A 34 -6.30 -7.89 -5.92
CA ALA A 34 -5.72 -7.05 -4.88
C ALA A 34 -6.13 -7.58 -3.49
N PRO A 35 -5.19 -7.67 -2.53
CA PRO A 35 -5.42 -8.31 -1.23
C PRO A 35 -6.46 -7.58 -0.38
N TRP A 36 -6.71 -6.30 -0.67
CA TRP A 36 -7.74 -5.51 -0.03
C TRP A 36 -8.31 -4.47 -1.01
N THR A 37 -9.58 -4.63 -1.43
CA THR A 37 -10.18 -3.79 -2.48
C THR A 37 -11.06 -2.65 -1.98
N ARG A 38 -11.48 -2.66 -0.71
CA ARG A 38 -12.33 -1.61 -0.12
C ARG A 38 -11.85 -1.15 1.25
N PRO A 39 -10.63 -0.58 1.37
CA PRO A 39 -10.14 -0.08 2.64
C PRO A 39 -10.88 1.21 2.99
N ARG A 40 -11.22 1.38 4.27
CA ARG A 40 -11.79 2.66 4.75
C ARG A 40 -10.80 3.82 4.63
N LYS A 41 -9.50 3.51 4.55
CA LYS A 41 -8.41 4.49 4.49
C LYS A 41 -7.15 3.82 3.93
N ILE A 42 -6.48 4.50 3.01
CA ILE A 42 -5.11 4.19 2.59
C ILE A 42 -4.26 5.38 3.00
N LEU A 43 -3.25 5.15 3.84
CA LEU A 43 -2.32 6.17 4.32
C LEU A 43 -0.93 5.88 3.74
N GLY A 44 -0.43 6.80 2.90
CA GLY A 44 0.93 6.74 2.38
C GLY A 44 1.88 7.55 3.26
N ILE A 45 3.15 7.12 3.32
CA ILE A 45 4.22 7.80 4.04
C ILE A 45 5.31 8.20 3.05
N GLY A 46 5.55 9.50 2.90
CA GLY A 46 6.61 10.03 2.04
C GLY A 46 7.96 10.12 2.74
N LEU A 47 9.04 10.11 1.94
CA LEU A 47 10.42 10.36 2.39
C LEU A 47 10.93 9.41 3.49
N ASN A 48 10.44 8.17 3.50
CA ASN A 48 10.73 7.19 4.56
C ASN A 48 11.99 6.35 4.29
N TYR A 49 12.62 6.50 3.12
CA TYR A 49 13.92 5.90 2.80
C TYR A 49 15.00 6.98 2.80
N GLY A 50 15.98 6.86 3.70
CA GLY A 50 17.02 7.89 3.91
C GLY A 50 17.85 8.22 2.68
N ALA A 51 18.05 7.26 1.77
CA ALA A 51 18.72 7.49 0.48
C ALA A 51 17.84 8.28 -0.50
N HIS A 52 16.52 8.03 -0.52
CA HIS A 52 15.59 8.63 -1.47
C HIS A 52 15.22 10.08 -1.13
N ALA A 53 15.27 10.47 0.15
CA ALA A 53 15.02 11.85 0.55
C ALA A 53 16.04 12.83 -0.10
N GLY A 54 17.30 12.41 -0.23
CA GLY A 54 18.36 13.22 -0.86
C GLY A 54 18.10 13.53 -2.34
N ASP A 55 17.45 12.64 -3.08
CA ASP A 55 17.24 12.78 -4.53
C ASP A 55 16.20 13.86 -4.89
N LEU A 56 15.23 14.12 -3.99
CA LEU A 56 14.22 15.16 -4.14
C LEU A 56 14.70 16.53 -3.60
N GLY A 57 15.93 16.60 -3.08
CA GLY A 57 16.42 17.80 -2.38
C GLY A 57 15.68 18.08 -1.06
N GLU A 58 14.91 17.12 -0.56
CA GLU A 58 14.13 17.23 0.67
C GLU A 58 14.83 16.51 1.83
N GLN A 59 14.81 17.09 3.03
CA GLN A 59 15.28 16.36 4.21
C GLN A 59 14.16 15.44 4.70
N PRO A 60 14.45 14.18 5.07
CA PRO A 60 13.45 13.34 5.69
C PRO A 60 12.92 14.04 6.95
N PRO A 61 11.62 13.93 7.25
CA PRO A 61 11.03 14.60 8.40
C PRO A 61 11.76 14.19 9.70
N ARG A 62 12.22 15.17 10.49
CA ARG A 62 12.99 14.90 11.71
C ARG A 62 12.13 14.47 12.91
N THR A 63 10.82 14.66 12.82
CA THR A 63 9.90 14.49 13.96
C THR A 63 8.75 13.56 13.63
N THR A 64 7.95 13.90 12.62
CA THR A 64 6.72 13.20 12.26
C THR A 64 6.72 12.85 10.79
N PRO A 65 6.30 11.63 10.40
CA PRO A 65 6.26 11.22 9.00
C PRO A 65 5.41 12.17 8.14
N ALA A 66 5.88 12.48 6.93
CA ALA A 66 5.07 13.13 5.92
C ALA A 66 4.05 12.11 5.41
N SER A 67 2.77 12.45 5.45
CA SER A 67 1.70 11.51 5.09
C SER A 67 0.69 12.11 4.14
N PHE A 68 0.04 11.24 3.38
CA PHE A 68 -1.03 11.56 2.45
C PHE A 68 -2.05 10.43 2.41
N ILE A 69 -3.24 10.71 1.88
CA ILE A 69 -4.32 9.74 1.77
C ILE A 69 -4.55 9.39 0.30
N LYS A 70 -4.76 8.09 0.03
CA LYS A 70 -5.31 7.60 -1.22
C LYS A 70 -6.73 7.09 -1.01
N GLY A 71 -7.58 7.28 -2.02
CA GLY A 71 -8.91 6.68 -2.12
C GLY A 71 -8.82 5.22 -2.53
N ASP A 72 -9.85 4.45 -2.20
CA ASP A 72 -9.97 3.04 -2.61
C ASP A 72 -10.14 2.88 -4.13
N HIS A 73 -10.61 3.92 -4.81
CA HIS A 73 -10.71 3.96 -6.27
C HIS A 73 -9.37 3.88 -7.01
N THR A 74 -8.24 4.03 -6.32
CA THR A 74 -6.89 3.91 -6.93
C THR A 74 -6.35 2.47 -6.90
N ILE A 75 -7.13 1.51 -6.40
CA ILE A 75 -6.70 0.12 -6.25
C ILE A 75 -6.98 -0.62 -7.55
N VAL A 76 -5.93 -1.17 -8.14
CA VAL A 76 -6.00 -2.14 -9.25
C VAL A 76 -5.30 -3.43 -8.83
N GLY A 77 -5.80 -4.56 -9.34
CA GLY A 77 -5.26 -5.88 -9.07
C GLY A 77 -3.95 -6.18 -9.82
N PRO A 78 -3.21 -7.22 -9.40
CA PRO A 78 -2.09 -7.73 -10.19
C PRO A 78 -2.50 -8.08 -11.62
N GLY A 79 -1.78 -7.54 -12.61
CA GLY A 79 -2.08 -7.74 -14.03
C GLY A 79 -3.19 -6.84 -14.59
N GLU A 80 -3.88 -6.07 -13.76
CA GLU A 80 -4.83 -5.05 -14.22
C GLU A 80 -4.09 -3.78 -14.70
N PRO A 81 -4.63 -3.06 -15.69
CA PRO A 81 -4.00 -1.87 -16.23
C PRO A 81 -4.02 -0.71 -15.23
N ILE A 82 -2.89 0.00 -15.12
CA ILE A 82 -2.83 1.32 -14.49
C ILE A 82 -3.29 2.34 -15.52
N VAL A 83 -4.41 3.02 -15.27
CA VAL A 83 -4.96 4.01 -16.20
C VAL A 83 -4.22 5.33 -16.01
N VAL A 84 -3.65 5.86 -17.10
CA VAL A 84 -3.01 7.19 -17.08
C VAL A 84 -3.92 8.17 -17.83
N PRO A 85 -4.65 9.04 -17.12
CA PRO A 85 -5.49 10.05 -17.76
C PRO A 85 -4.70 10.95 -18.72
N PRO A 86 -5.29 11.38 -19.85
CA PRO A 86 -4.63 12.29 -20.76
C PRO A 86 -4.37 13.65 -20.09
N GLY A 87 -3.24 14.26 -20.42
CA GLY A 87 -2.91 15.61 -19.97
C GLY A 87 -2.28 15.73 -18.58
N ILE A 88 -1.95 14.61 -17.90
CA ILE A 88 -1.31 14.65 -16.56
C ILE A 88 0.22 14.62 -16.58
N GLY A 89 0.82 14.57 -17.78
CA GLY A 89 2.26 14.57 -17.97
C GLY A 89 2.92 13.25 -17.58
N ARG A 90 4.14 13.33 -17.04
CA ARG A 90 4.93 12.18 -16.59
C ARG A 90 4.32 11.58 -15.33
N VAL A 91 4.15 10.27 -15.35
CA VAL A 91 3.79 9.46 -14.19
C VAL A 91 5.00 8.62 -13.79
N THR A 92 5.30 8.57 -12.49
CA THR A 92 6.32 7.71 -11.91
C THR A 92 5.67 6.68 -11.00
N SER A 93 6.34 5.54 -10.85
CA SER A 93 5.93 4.46 -9.96
C SER A 93 6.93 4.33 -8.82
N GLU A 94 6.44 4.42 -7.60
CA GLU A 94 7.23 4.20 -6.38
C GLU A 94 6.91 2.80 -5.85
N ALA A 95 7.93 1.95 -5.69
CA ALA A 95 7.76 0.61 -5.12
C ALA A 95 7.79 0.70 -3.60
N GLU A 96 6.72 0.27 -2.94
CA GLU A 96 6.48 0.48 -1.52
C GLU A 96 6.08 -0.81 -0.80
N LEU A 97 6.32 -0.86 0.50
CA LEU A 97 5.77 -1.90 1.39
C LEU A 97 4.49 -1.37 2.06
N GLY A 98 3.37 -2.02 1.78
CA GLY A 98 2.10 -1.79 2.43
C GLY A 98 1.91 -2.65 3.67
N LEU A 99 1.36 -2.05 4.73
CA LEU A 99 0.90 -2.76 5.92
C LEU A 99 -0.63 -2.83 5.91
N VAL A 100 -1.18 -4.04 5.99
CA VAL A 100 -2.62 -4.25 6.13
C VAL A 100 -2.97 -4.31 7.60
N ILE A 101 -3.74 -3.34 8.10
CA ILE A 101 -4.17 -3.29 9.50
C ILE A 101 -5.39 -4.20 9.69
N GLY A 102 -5.26 -5.22 10.53
CA GLY A 102 -6.31 -6.21 10.76
C GLY A 102 -7.28 -5.86 11.89
N THR A 103 -6.79 -5.12 12.88
CA THR A 103 -7.53 -4.85 14.13
C THR A 103 -7.65 -3.35 14.36
N LEU A 104 -8.83 -2.88 14.79
CA LEU A 104 -9.03 -1.48 15.17
C LEU A 104 -8.06 -1.10 16.29
N CYS A 105 -7.38 0.04 16.13
CA CYS A 105 -6.34 0.45 17.04
C CYS A 105 -6.31 1.97 17.22
N TYR A 106 -5.89 2.43 18.39
CA TYR A 106 -5.79 3.85 18.73
C TYR A 106 -4.74 4.04 19.82
N ARG A 107 -3.81 4.99 19.63
CA ARG A 107 -2.70 5.30 20.57
C ARG A 107 -1.87 4.06 20.94
N VAL A 108 -1.54 3.24 19.95
CA VAL A 108 -0.70 2.05 20.12
C VAL A 108 0.75 2.47 20.36
N SER A 109 1.44 1.72 21.23
CA SER A 109 2.89 1.86 21.44
C SER A 109 3.67 1.40 20.20
N VAL A 110 4.96 1.71 20.12
CA VAL A 110 5.80 1.22 19.01
C VAL A 110 5.99 -0.29 19.14
N GLU A 111 6.13 -0.76 20.37
CA GLU A 111 6.36 -2.16 20.72
C GLU A 111 5.17 -3.05 20.33
N ASP A 112 3.94 -2.54 20.49
CA ASP A 112 2.72 -3.29 20.18
C ASP A 112 2.27 -3.13 18.73
N ALA A 113 2.82 -2.16 17.97
CA ALA A 113 2.31 -1.77 16.65
C ALA A 113 2.16 -2.95 15.68
N MET A 114 3.15 -3.85 15.64
CA MET A 114 3.16 -5.00 14.73
C MET A 114 2.09 -6.05 15.07
N SER A 115 1.58 -6.09 16.30
CA SER A 115 0.49 -7.01 16.68
C SER A 115 -0.86 -6.68 16.01
N TYR A 116 -1.00 -5.47 15.46
CA TYR A 116 -2.20 -5.02 14.75
C TYR A 116 -2.11 -5.21 13.22
N VAL A 117 -0.93 -5.58 12.71
CA VAL A 117 -0.70 -5.81 11.28
C VAL A 117 -1.13 -7.23 10.92
N ALA A 118 -2.10 -7.35 10.02
CA ALA A 118 -2.57 -8.62 9.49
C ALA A 118 -1.62 -9.21 8.43
N GLY A 119 -0.90 -8.36 7.73
CA GLY A 119 0.01 -8.80 6.68
C GLY A 119 0.71 -7.63 6.01
N VAL A 120 1.67 -7.98 5.16
CA VAL A 120 2.44 -7.05 4.35
C VAL A 120 2.18 -7.32 2.87
N VAL A 121 2.12 -6.26 2.07
CA VAL A 121 1.81 -6.35 0.64
C VAL A 121 2.75 -5.44 -0.16
N PRO A 122 3.21 -5.83 -1.34
CA PRO A 122 3.88 -4.90 -2.24
C PRO A 122 2.86 -3.91 -2.83
N ILE A 123 3.26 -2.64 -2.97
CA ILE A 123 2.43 -1.59 -3.56
C ILE A 123 3.24 -0.83 -4.61
N LEU A 124 2.58 -0.43 -5.69
CA LEU A 124 3.08 0.60 -6.60
C LEU A 124 2.31 1.89 -6.34
N ASP A 125 2.98 2.87 -5.74
CA ASP A 125 2.39 4.18 -5.50
C ASP A 125 2.65 5.10 -6.70
N GLN A 126 1.64 5.22 -7.55
CA GLN A 126 1.71 6.04 -8.77
C GLN A 126 1.60 7.53 -8.44
N THR A 127 2.46 8.32 -9.07
CA THR A 127 2.55 9.76 -8.89
C THR A 127 2.52 10.46 -10.23
N ALA A 128 1.58 11.38 -10.45
CA ALA A 128 1.67 12.33 -11.55
C ALA A 128 2.75 13.40 -11.27
N GLU A 129 4.01 13.02 -11.48
CA GLU A 129 5.20 13.79 -11.13
C GLU A 129 5.20 15.19 -11.74
N THR A 130 4.80 15.35 -13.01
CA THR A 130 4.76 16.66 -13.66
C THR A 130 3.88 17.65 -12.89
N ILE A 131 2.70 17.22 -12.44
CA ILE A 131 1.77 18.07 -11.67
C ILE A 131 2.31 18.32 -10.25
N LEU A 132 3.02 17.35 -9.66
CA LEU A 132 3.60 17.51 -8.33
C LEU A 132 4.67 18.61 -8.31
N LEU A 133 5.51 18.65 -9.35
CA LEU A 133 6.57 19.64 -9.53
C LEU A 133 6.02 21.07 -9.72
N GLU A 134 4.78 21.23 -10.20
CA GLU A 134 4.12 22.55 -10.26
C GLU A 134 3.79 23.07 -8.86
N ASN A 135 3.34 22.21 -7.96
CA ASN A 135 3.00 22.57 -6.59
C ASN A 135 3.01 21.36 -5.65
N PRO A 136 3.90 21.32 -4.63
CA PRO A 136 3.98 20.19 -3.70
C PRO A 136 2.69 20.00 -2.88
N ARG A 137 1.82 21.00 -2.78
CA ARG A 137 0.51 20.89 -2.12
C ARG A 137 -0.48 20.01 -2.91
N TYR A 138 -0.16 19.63 -4.14
CA TYR A 138 -0.98 18.72 -4.94
C TYR A 138 -0.75 17.24 -4.61
N LEU A 139 0.01 16.90 -3.56
CA LEU A 139 0.31 15.52 -3.17
C LEU A 139 -0.93 14.61 -3.17
N THR A 140 -2.03 15.02 -2.52
CA THR A 140 -3.28 14.23 -2.55
C THR A 140 -3.83 14.08 -3.96
N ARG A 141 -3.80 15.11 -4.80
CA ARG A 141 -4.30 15.04 -6.18
C ARG A 141 -3.47 14.07 -7.03
N VAL A 142 -2.14 14.21 -7.01
CA VAL A 142 -1.24 13.47 -7.91
C VAL A 142 -1.13 11.99 -7.57
N LYS A 143 -1.46 11.61 -6.33
CA LYS A 143 -1.48 10.23 -5.84
C LYS A 143 -2.86 9.56 -5.98
N ASN A 144 -3.88 10.24 -6.53
CA ASN A 144 -5.29 9.79 -6.54
C ASN A 144 -5.95 9.71 -7.92
N TYR A 145 -5.17 9.67 -9.00
CA TYR A 145 -5.73 9.30 -10.31
C TYR A 145 -6.20 7.83 -10.31
N PRO A 146 -7.18 7.46 -11.16
CA PRO A 146 -7.69 6.09 -11.26
C PRO A 146 -6.61 5.06 -11.61
#